data_AF-A0A516W9E9-F1
#
_entry.id   AF-A0A516W9E9-F1
#
_cell.length_a   1.000
_cell.length_b   1.000
_cell.length_c   1.000
_cell.angle_alpha   90.00
_cell.angle_beta   90.00
_cell.angle_gamma   90.00
#
_symmetry.space_group_name_H-M   'P 1'
#
loop_
_entity.id
_entity.type
_entity.pdbx_description
1 polymer ?
#
loop_
_entity_poly.entity_id
_entity_poly.type
_entity_poly.pdbx_seq_one_letter_code
_entity_poly.pdbx_strand_id
1 'polypeptide(L)'
;MKKTNPGLVIEGFAISAKNRIFNSTIDRHHPEVDWAQADVSASDTNFPSTKDGVERVLKGVQHTLYKEGQHDDLLNDLADLADAISSSKSPDELSEAISHSRSILDQAFKPKD
;
A
#
# COMPACT_ATOMS: atom_id res chain seq x y z
N MET A 1 -12.87 21.76 6.26
CA MET A 1 -12.32 20.39 6.14
C MET A 1 -10.95 20.38 6.80
N LYS A 2 -10.68 19.48 7.76
CA LYS A 2 -9.32 19.29 8.26
C LYS A 2 -8.50 18.74 7.10
N LYS A 3 -7.46 19.44 6.66
CA LYS A 3 -6.48 18.87 5.73
C LYS A 3 -5.85 17.67 6.43
N THR A 4 -6.09 16.48 5.90
CA THR A 4 -5.43 15.25 6.37
C THR A 4 -3.94 15.40 6.08
N ASN A 5 -3.08 15.09 7.05
CA ASN A 5 -1.64 15.13 6.83
C ASN A 5 -1.25 13.98 5.88
N PRO A 6 -0.67 14.26 4.69
CA PRO A 6 -0.32 13.24 3.71
C PRO A 6 0.56 12.14 4.28
N GLY A 7 1.49 12.50 5.17
CA GLY A 7 2.38 11.54 5.79
C GLY A 7 1.68 10.52 6.67
N LEU A 8 0.69 10.96 7.45
CA LEU A 8 -0.07 10.03 8.28
C LEU A 8 -0.90 9.04 7.44
N VAL A 9 -1.38 9.46 6.27
CA VAL A 9 -2.11 8.58 5.36
C VAL A 9 -1.18 7.53 4.76
N ILE A 10 -0.02 7.98 4.27
CA ILE A 10 0.99 7.12 3.63
C ILE A 10 1.57 6.12 4.64
N GLU A 11 1.94 6.58 5.84
CA GLU A 11 2.43 5.72 6.93
C GLU A 11 1.36 4.70 7.37
N GLY A 12 0.10 5.16 7.51
CA GLY A 12 -1.01 4.28 7.89
C GLY A 12 -1.27 3.17 6.87
N PHE A 13 -1.15 3.48 5.57
CA PHE A 13 -1.21 2.47 4.51
C PHE A 13 -0.07 1.45 4.66
N ALA A 14 1.17 1.90 4.83
CA ALA A 14 2.32 1.01 4.96
C ALA A 14 2.21 0.08 6.17
N ILE A 15 1.75 0.59 7.32
CA ILE A 15 1.52 -0.21 8.54
C ILE A 15 0.44 -1.27 8.30
N SER A 16 -0.68 -0.90 7.69
CA SER A 16 -1.81 -1.81 7.42
C SER A 16 -1.40 -2.93 6.45
N ALA A 17 -0.65 -2.59 5.40
CA ALA A 17 -0.11 -3.54 4.46
C ALA A 17 0.87 -4.53 5.10
N LYS A 18 1.80 -4.05 5.95
CA LYS A 18 2.68 -4.93 6.72
C LYS A 18 1.89 -5.90 7.59
N ASN A 19 0.85 -5.43 8.27
CA ASN A 19 -0.01 -6.30 9.09
C ASN A 19 -0.71 -7.37 8.26
N ARG A 20 -1.27 -7.02 7.10
CA ARG A 20 -1.90 -8.01 6.20
C ARG A 20 -0.92 -9.07 5.77
N ILE A 21 0.24 -8.66 5.29
CA ILE A 21 1.18 -9.56 4.64
C ILE A 21 1.89 -10.45 5.65
N PHE A 22 2.16 -9.96 6.86
CA PHE A 22 2.76 -10.78 7.91
C PHE A 22 1.76 -11.59 8.74
N ASN A 23 0.47 -11.26 8.69
CA ASN A 23 -0.57 -12.15 9.20
C ASN A 23 -0.91 -13.26 8.20
N SER A 24 -0.73 -13.00 6.89
CA SER A 24 -0.65 -14.09 5.91
C SER A 24 0.68 -14.83 6.11
N THR A 25 0.71 -16.15 5.92
CA THR A 25 1.81 -17.05 6.31
C THR A 25 3.13 -16.85 5.53
N ILE A 26 3.35 -15.69 4.91
CA ILE A 26 4.51 -15.35 4.09
C ILE A 26 5.73 -15.10 4.99
N ASP A 27 6.86 -15.72 4.65
CA ASP A 27 8.10 -15.65 5.44
C ASP A 27 8.69 -14.23 5.41
N ARG A 28 8.80 -13.63 6.60
CA ARG A 28 9.41 -12.31 6.87
C ARG A 28 10.84 -12.15 6.35
N HIS A 29 11.53 -13.27 6.14
CA HIS A 29 12.94 -13.28 5.72
C HIS A 29 13.10 -13.58 4.22
N HIS A 30 12.01 -13.67 3.47
CA HIS A 30 12.09 -13.89 2.04
C HIS A 30 12.65 -12.62 1.36
N PRO A 31 13.68 -12.73 0.50
CA PRO A 31 14.29 -11.56 -0.16
C PRO A 31 13.32 -10.79 -1.06
N GLU A 32 12.17 -11.38 -1.43
CA GLU A 32 11.10 -10.69 -2.15
C GLU A 32 10.18 -9.83 -1.24
N VAL A 33 10.43 -9.81 0.08
CA VAL A 33 9.68 -9.05 1.10
C VAL A 33 10.41 -7.77 1.55
N ASP A 34 11.47 -7.39 0.82
CA ASP A 34 12.33 -6.21 1.07
C ASP A 34 11.56 -4.87 1.06
N TRP A 35 10.36 -4.88 0.49
CA TRP A 35 9.42 -3.75 0.50
C TRP A 35 8.79 -3.45 1.86
N ALA A 36 8.77 -4.42 2.79
CA ALA A 36 8.30 -4.21 4.15
C ALA A 36 9.28 -3.39 5.01
N GLN A 37 10.47 -3.09 4.51
CA GLN A 37 11.46 -2.20 5.13
C GLN A 37 11.45 -0.77 4.57
N ALA A 38 10.56 -0.45 3.61
CA ALA A 38 10.45 0.90 3.10
C ALA A 38 10.06 1.87 4.23
N ASP A 39 11.00 2.75 4.61
CA ASP A 39 10.76 3.88 5.50
C ASP A 39 10.01 4.96 4.70
N VAL A 40 8.70 4.96 4.86
CA VAL A 40 7.82 5.89 4.14
C VAL A 40 7.72 7.19 4.94
N SER A 41 8.78 8.01 4.89
CA SER A 41 8.74 9.36 5.47
C SER A 41 8.21 10.35 4.43
N ALA A 42 6.94 10.72 4.53
CA ALA A 42 6.35 11.70 3.62
C ALA A 42 6.91 13.10 3.89
N SER A 43 8.04 13.39 3.26
CA SER A 43 8.53 14.74 3.04
C SER A 43 8.65 14.96 1.53
N ASP A 44 8.34 16.17 1.06
CA ASP A 44 8.47 16.52 -0.36
C ASP A 44 9.88 16.23 -0.90
N THR A 45 10.90 16.44 -0.06
CA THR A 45 12.31 16.16 -0.34
C THR A 45 12.61 14.68 -0.62
N ASN A 46 11.78 13.75 -0.15
CA ASN A 46 11.98 12.31 -0.30
C ASN A 46 10.81 11.63 -1.06
N PHE A 47 10.01 12.41 -1.80
CA PHE A 47 8.82 11.90 -2.47
C PHE A 47 9.10 10.74 -3.45
N PRO A 48 10.15 10.76 -4.30
CA PRO A 48 10.43 9.64 -5.20
C PRO A 48 10.66 8.32 -4.46
N SER A 49 11.44 8.34 -3.37
CA SER A 49 11.68 7.15 -2.54
C SER A 49 10.45 6.73 -1.74
N THR A 50 9.67 7.70 -1.25
CA THR A 50 8.37 7.47 -0.59
C THR A 50 7.43 6.73 -1.54
N LYS A 51 7.29 7.21 -2.77
CA LYS A 51 6.44 6.62 -3.80
C LYS A 51 6.90 5.21 -4.19
N ASP A 52 8.20 5.01 -4.46
CA ASP A 52 8.76 3.68 -4.73
C ASP A 52 8.48 2.72 -3.55
N GLY A 53 8.63 3.18 -2.31
CA GLY A 53 8.24 2.43 -1.12
C GLY A 53 6.77 2.01 -1.12
N VAL A 54 5.85 2.95 -1.40
CA VAL A 54 4.40 2.68 -1.48
C VAL A 54 4.07 1.69 -2.60
N GLU A 55 4.66 1.86 -3.79
CA GLU A 55 4.45 0.96 -4.92
C GLU A 55 4.90 -0.47 -4.60
N ARG A 56 6.07 -0.62 -3.97
CA ARG A 56 6.55 -1.94 -3.57
C ARG A 56 5.67 -2.58 -2.49
N VAL A 57 5.19 -1.80 -1.53
CA VAL A 57 4.23 -2.26 -0.53
C VAL A 57 2.93 -2.75 -1.19
N LEU A 58 2.38 -2.00 -2.14
CA LEU A 58 1.17 -2.39 -2.87
C LEU A 58 1.38 -3.68 -3.67
N LYS A 59 2.53 -3.84 -4.33
CA LYS A 59 2.89 -5.09 -5.02
C LYS A 59 2.93 -6.28 -4.05
N GLY A 60 3.44 -6.09 -2.84
CA GLY A 60 3.41 -7.10 -1.78
C GLY A 60 1.98 -7.52 -1.40
N VAL A 61 1.06 -6.56 -1.29
CA VAL A 61 -0.37 -6.82 -1.01
C VAL A 61 -1.00 -7.62 -2.15
N GLN A 62 -0.81 -7.17 -3.40
CA GLN A 62 -1.35 -7.86 -4.58
C GLN A 62 -0.80 -9.30 -4.68
N HIS A 63 0.51 -9.49 -4.45
CA HIS A 63 1.10 -10.82 -4.45
C HIS A 63 0.50 -11.73 -3.37
N THR A 64 0.30 -11.18 -2.18
CA THR A 64 -0.29 -11.90 -1.05
C THR A 64 -1.71 -12.35 -1.37
N LEU A 65 -2.56 -11.44 -1.88
CA LEU A 65 -3.92 -11.75 -2.28
C LEU A 65 -3.96 -12.78 -3.42
N TYR A 66 -3.06 -12.67 -4.39
CA TYR A 66 -2.94 -13.66 -5.46
C TYR A 66 -2.60 -15.05 -4.93
N LYS A 67 -1.67 -15.16 -3.97
CA LYS A 67 -1.31 -16.44 -3.32
C LYS A 67 -2.45 -17.01 -2.49
N GLU A 68 -3.25 -16.17 -1.86
CA GLU A 68 -4.38 -16.58 -1.02
C GLU A 68 -5.60 -17.07 -1.82
N GLY A 69 -5.69 -16.70 -3.10
CA GLY A 69 -6.75 -17.09 -4.04
C GLY A 69 -8.12 -16.43 -3.73
N GLN A 70 -9.03 -16.45 -4.71
CA GLN A 70 -10.40 -15.89 -4.60
C GLN A 70 -10.48 -14.37 -4.34
N HIS A 71 -9.60 -13.60 -4.98
CA HIS A 71 -9.52 -12.14 -4.82
C HIS A 71 -9.47 -11.37 -6.15
N ASP A 72 -9.98 -11.93 -7.25
CA ASP A 72 -9.78 -11.37 -8.61
C ASP A 72 -10.34 -9.95 -8.79
N ASP A 73 -11.56 -9.68 -8.29
CA ASP A 73 -12.15 -8.34 -8.35
C ASP A 73 -11.34 -7.33 -7.53
N LEU A 74 -10.89 -7.75 -6.34
CA LEU A 74 -10.06 -6.93 -5.46
C LEU A 74 -8.66 -6.68 -6.06
N LEU A 75 -8.10 -7.64 -6.78
CA LEU A 75 -6.82 -7.49 -7.49
C LEU A 75 -6.93 -6.49 -8.65
N ASN A 76 -8.05 -6.47 -9.37
CA ASN A 76 -8.32 -5.46 -10.39
C ASN A 76 -8.43 -4.06 -9.79
N ASP A 77 -9.21 -3.91 -8.71
CA ASP A 77 -9.34 -2.62 -8.01
C ASP A 77 -7.99 -2.11 -7.45
N LEU A 78 -7.12 -3.01 -6.98
CA LEU A 78 -5.78 -2.66 -6.55
C LEU A 78 -4.85 -2.30 -7.71
N ALA A 79 -5.11 -2.78 -8.93
CA ALA A 79 -4.36 -2.36 -10.11
C ALA A 79 -4.67 -0.90 -10.48
N ASP A 80 -5.94 -0.49 -10.39
CA ASP A 80 -6.33 0.92 -10.60
C ASP A 80 -5.67 1.85 -9.56
N LEU A 81 -5.58 1.41 -8.30
CA LEU A 81 -4.82 2.13 -7.28
C LEU A 81 -3.31 2.19 -7.62
N ALA A 82 -2.74 1.11 -8.16
CA ALA A 82 -1.33 1.10 -8.56
C ALA A 82 -1.04 2.14 -9.64
N ASP A 83 -1.95 2.29 -10.62
CA ASP A 83 -1.85 3.31 -11.65
C ASP A 83 -1.99 4.73 -11.08
N ALA A 84 -2.88 4.94 -10.11
CA ALA A 84 -3.03 6.22 -9.41
C ALA A 84 -1.77 6.61 -8.61
N ILE A 85 -1.16 5.64 -7.91
CA ILE A 85 0.13 5.85 -7.20
C ILE A 85 1.24 6.16 -8.21
N SER A 86 1.34 5.38 -9.29
CA SER A 86 2.35 5.54 -10.35
C SER A 86 2.22 6.87 -11.09
N SER A 87 1.02 7.44 -11.18
CA SER A 87 0.78 8.75 -11.79
C SER A 87 0.95 9.92 -10.82
N SER A 88 0.99 9.67 -9.50
CA SER A 88 1.17 10.71 -8.47
C SER A 88 2.54 11.39 -8.57
N LYS A 89 2.54 12.71 -8.43
CA LYS A 89 3.70 13.62 -8.57
C LYS A 89 4.03 14.38 -7.29
N SER A 90 3.20 14.26 -6.25
CA SER A 90 3.43 14.88 -4.94
C SER A 90 2.91 13.99 -3.80
N PRO A 91 3.36 14.21 -2.55
CA PRO A 91 2.81 13.51 -1.39
C PRO A 91 1.30 13.73 -1.21
N ASP A 92 0.79 14.91 -1.56
CA ASP A 92 -0.65 15.22 -1.52
C ASP A 92 -1.43 14.33 -2.51
N GLU A 93 -1.01 14.26 -3.77
CA GLU A 93 -1.65 13.40 -4.79
C GLU A 93 -1.58 11.92 -4.39
N LEU A 94 -0.45 11.48 -3.85
CA LEU A 94 -0.26 10.12 -3.37
C LEU A 94 -1.20 9.80 -2.19
N SER A 95 -1.32 10.73 -1.24
CA SER A 95 -2.23 10.60 -0.11
C SER A 95 -3.70 10.61 -0.56
N GLU A 96 -4.04 11.39 -1.59
CA GLU A 96 -5.37 11.44 -2.17
C GLU A 96 -5.72 10.11 -2.86
N ALA A 97 -4.81 9.54 -3.65
CA ALA A 97 -4.97 8.21 -4.26
C ALA A 97 -5.24 7.13 -3.20
N ILE A 98 -4.43 7.07 -2.14
CA ILE A 98 -4.62 6.13 -1.03
C ILE A 98 -5.96 6.36 -0.33
N SER A 99 -6.34 7.62 -0.10
CA SER A 99 -7.60 7.96 0.59
C SER A 99 -8.83 7.60 -0.24
N HIS A 100 -8.79 7.81 -1.57
CA HIS A 100 -9.88 7.46 -2.47
C HIS A 100 -10.08 5.95 -2.58
N SER A 101 -9.00 5.17 -2.52
CA SER A 101 -9.07 3.71 -2.55
C SER A 101 -9.24 3.07 -1.17
N ARG A 102 -9.61 3.85 -0.14
CA ARG A 102 -9.67 3.33 1.24
C ARG A 102 -10.61 2.15 1.43
N SER A 103 -11.77 2.15 0.77
CA SER A 103 -12.72 1.03 0.85
C SER A 103 -12.15 -0.28 0.28
N ILE A 104 -11.34 -0.19 -0.77
CA ILE A 104 -10.64 -1.32 -1.40
C ILE A 104 -9.54 -1.82 -0.47
N LEU A 105 -8.75 -0.88 0.08
CA LEU A 105 -7.67 -1.18 1.02
C LEU A 105 -8.19 -1.83 2.31
N ASP A 106 -9.29 -1.33 2.88
CA ASP A 106 -9.90 -1.92 4.08
C ASP A 106 -10.37 -3.37 3.83
N GLN A 107 -10.82 -3.69 2.61
CA GLN A 107 -11.14 -5.06 2.22
C GLN A 107 -9.89 -5.93 2.04
N ALA A 108 -8.84 -5.40 1.41
CA ALA A 108 -7.56 -6.09 1.27
C ALA A 108 -6.88 -6.38 2.61
N PHE A 109 -7.08 -5.53 3.62
CA PHE A 109 -6.47 -5.68 4.93
C PHE A 109 -7.33 -6.41 5.97
N LYS A 110 -8.58 -6.75 5.63
CA LYS A 110 -9.50 -7.46 6.52
C LYS A 110 -8.98 -8.87 6.81
N PRO A 111 -8.77 -9.29 8.09
CA PRO A 111 -8.39 -10.66 8.42
C PRO A 111 -9.36 -11.67 7.79
N LYS A 112 -8.88 -12.84 7.37
CA LYS A 112 -9.77 -13.97 7.05
C LYS A 112 -10.40 -14.42 8.39
N ASP A 113 -11.74 -14.45 8.43
CA ASP A 113 -12.49 -15.16 9.49
C ASP A 113 -12.27 -16.68 9.38
#